data_AF-A0A4Y9J8U7-F1
#
_entry.id   AF-A0A4Y9J8U7-F1
#
_cell.length_a   1.000
_cell.length_b   1.000
_cell.length_c   1.000
_cell.angle_alpha   90.00
_cell.angle_beta   90.00
_cell.angle_gamma   90.00
#
_symmetry.space_group_name_H-M   'P 1'
#
loop_
_entity.id
_entity.type
_entity.pdbx_description
1 polymer ?
#
loop_
_entity_poly.entity_id
_entity_poly.type
_entity_poly.pdbx_seq_one_letter_code
_entity_poly.pdbx_strand_id
1 'polypeptide(L)'
;RDDSYYLSHDVDGAETYYGAIFTELVNTKTFEDPITIIYGHAMTDGTMFGSLQDFSDPSFFHEHKTISVETVDTQYEYEIMAAHLYTDDHLFSTFELGNQAGVHHYLATLQERALASGGAYRSLPVEKDKDRFLILSTCDAVNNDQRYVVTARLKDVKERSKDD
;
A
#
# COMPACT_ATOMS: atom_id res chain seq x y z
N ARG A 1 -1.27 14.79 16.18
CA ARG A 1 -0.58 14.53 14.89
C ARG A 1 -1.66 14.34 13.86
N ASP A 2 -1.41 14.78 12.64
CA ASP A 2 -2.35 14.81 11.53
C ASP A 2 -1.81 13.86 10.45
N ASP A 3 -2.68 13.03 9.87
CA ASP A 3 -2.32 12.09 8.79
C ASP A 3 -1.91 12.83 7.50
N SER A 4 -2.16 14.13 7.41
CA SER A 4 -1.78 14.98 6.26
C SER A 4 -0.40 15.62 6.34
N TYR A 5 0.31 15.55 7.47
CA TYR A 5 1.56 16.31 7.68
C TYR A 5 2.63 16.01 6.61
N TYR A 6 2.83 14.72 6.28
CA TYR A 6 3.83 14.27 5.31
C TYR A 6 3.38 14.38 3.85
N LEU A 7 2.20 14.96 3.58
CA LEU A 7 1.82 15.36 2.22
C LEU A 7 2.60 16.60 1.75
N SER A 8 3.11 17.42 2.66
CA SER A 8 3.87 18.62 2.30
C SER A 8 5.21 18.74 3.00
N HIS A 9 5.64 17.69 3.70
CA HIS A 9 6.90 17.66 4.44
C HIS A 9 7.68 16.38 4.14
N ASP A 10 9.00 16.49 4.05
CA ASP A 10 9.90 15.34 3.91
C ASP A 10 10.18 14.66 5.26
N VAL A 11 11.08 13.67 5.23
CA VAL A 11 11.47 12.88 6.42
C VAL A 11 12.19 13.70 7.50
N ASP A 12 12.81 14.83 7.13
CA ASP A 12 13.47 15.75 8.05
C ASP A 12 12.50 16.83 8.58
N GLY A 13 11.26 16.83 8.08
CA GLY A 13 10.21 17.79 8.43
C GLY A 13 10.36 19.12 7.71
N ALA A 14 11.11 19.19 6.61
CA ALA A 14 11.19 20.37 5.76
C ALA A 14 10.05 20.37 4.73
N GLU A 15 9.49 21.54 4.43
CA GLU A 15 8.41 21.66 3.45
C GLU A 15 8.91 21.31 2.03
N THR A 16 8.15 20.47 1.33
CA THR A 16 8.45 20.04 -0.03
C THR A 16 7.17 19.68 -0.78
N TYR A 17 7.18 19.88 -2.10
CA TYR A 17 6.10 19.44 -2.98
C TYR A 17 6.04 17.90 -3.13
N TYR A 18 7.16 17.22 -2.91
CA TYR A 18 7.24 15.76 -3.01
C TYR A 18 6.67 15.02 -1.79
N GLY A 19 6.50 15.70 -0.66
CA GLY A 19 6.13 15.10 0.62
C GLY A 19 7.10 13.99 1.05
N ALA A 20 6.57 12.99 1.75
CA ALA A 20 7.25 11.75 2.10
C ALA A 20 6.39 10.51 1.85
N ILE A 21 6.99 9.33 1.97
CA ILE A 21 6.25 8.07 2.09
C ILE A 21 5.89 7.88 3.57
N PHE A 22 4.61 7.63 3.88
CA PHE A 22 4.13 7.60 5.26
C PHE A 22 3.01 6.56 5.48
N THR A 23 2.82 6.15 6.74
CA THR A 23 1.66 5.36 7.18
C THR A 23 0.68 6.26 7.94
N GLU A 24 -0.60 5.91 7.96
CA GLU A 24 -1.57 6.56 8.86
C GLU A 24 -1.25 6.27 10.34
N LEU A 25 -1.69 7.16 11.23
CA LEU A 25 -1.55 7.04 12.68
C LEU A 25 -2.32 5.85 13.26
N VAL A 26 -3.33 5.33 12.53
CA VAL A 26 -4.09 4.15 12.93
C VAL A 26 -3.30 2.85 12.76
N ASN A 27 -2.28 2.84 11.90
CA ASN A 27 -1.38 1.71 11.76
C ASN A 27 -0.23 1.79 12.79
N THR A 28 0.10 0.65 13.36
CA THR A 28 1.32 0.46 14.14
C THR A 28 2.55 0.59 13.24
N LYS A 29 3.67 0.99 13.85
CA LYS A 29 4.96 1.05 13.13
C LYS A 29 5.65 -0.31 13.00
N THR A 30 5.05 -1.36 13.56
CA THR A 30 5.64 -2.70 13.63
C THR A 30 5.21 -3.60 12.48
N PHE A 31 4.32 -3.13 11.60
CA PHE A 31 3.73 -3.92 10.50
C PHE A 31 3.01 -5.19 11.00
N GLU A 32 2.60 -5.22 12.27
CA GLU A 32 1.87 -6.34 12.88
C GLU A 32 0.34 -6.21 12.71
N ASP A 33 -0.13 -5.08 12.17
CA ASP A 33 -1.53 -4.91 11.85
C ASP A 33 -2.00 -5.94 10.81
N PRO A 34 -3.27 -6.39 10.87
CA PRO A 34 -3.84 -7.23 9.82
C PRO A 34 -3.66 -6.63 8.42
N ILE A 35 -3.74 -5.30 8.30
CA ILE A 35 -3.44 -4.58 7.08
C ILE A 35 -2.77 -3.24 7.40
N THR A 36 -1.63 -2.98 6.78
CA THR A 36 -0.92 -1.70 6.86
C THR A 36 -1.12 -0.93 5.57
N ILE A 37 -1.42 0.37 5.65
CA ILE A 37 -1.51 1.24 4.47
C ILE A 37 -0.32 2.21 4.48
N ILE A 38 0.40 2.24 3.36
CA ILE A 38 1.44 3.21 3.08
C ILE A 38 0.96 4.13 1.96
N TYR A 39 1.18 5.42 2.15
CA TYR A 39 0.84 6.49 1.23
C TYR A 39 2.07 7.18 0.67
N GLY A 40 1.93 7.72 -0.54
CA GLY A 40 2.94 8.52 -1.21
C GLY A 40 2.36 9.28 -2.40
N HIS A 41 2.98 10.36 -2.83
CA HIS A 41 2.49 11.12 -3.97
C HIS A 41 2.64 10.40 -5.31
N ALA A 42 1.67 10.61 -6.21
CA ALA A 42 1.72 10.16 -7.60
C ALA A 42 2.51 11.16 -8.46
N MET A 43 3.82 11.22 -8.30
CA MET A 43 4.64 12.20 -9.02
C MET A 43 4.73 11.84 -10.52
N THR A 44 4.60 12.84 -11.40
CA THR A 44 4.64 12.64 -12.86
C THR A 44 6.03 12.24 -13.38
N ASP A 45 7.08 12.48 -12.59
CA ASP A 45 8.45 12.02 -12.87
C ASP A 45 8.72 10.59 -12.37
N GLY A 46 7.71 9.90 -11.84
CA GLY A 46 7.78 8.53 -11.35
C GLY A 46 8.36 8.39 -9.95
N THR A 47 8.78 9.47 -9.30
CA THR A 47 9.26 9.44 -7.91
C THR A 47 8.12 9.15 -6.92
N MET A 48 8.49 8.84 -5.68
CA MET A 48 7.54 8.47 -4.63
C MET A 48 6.71 7.25 -5.06
N PHE A 49 5.39 7.38 -5.17
CA PHE A 49 4.49 6.33 -5.67
C PHE A 49 3.96 6.63 -7.08
N GLY A 50 4.58 7.57 -7.80
CA GLY A 50 4.28 7.85 -9.21
C GLY A 50 4.38 6.62 -10.10
N SER A 51 5.33 5.72 -9.83
CA SER A 51 5.51 4.47 -10.58
C SER A 51 4.48 3.38 -10.26
N LEU A 52 3.58 3.55 -9.28
CA LEU A 52 2.57 2.53 -9.00
C LEU A 52 1.62 2.34 -10.19
N GLN A 53 1.39 3.38 -10.99
CA GLN A 53 0.56 3.31 -12.20
C GLN A 53 1.12 2.34 -13.26
N ASP A 54 2.41 2.01 -13.22
CA ASP A 54 3.04 1.08 -14.17
C ASP A 54 2.43 -0.33 -14.05
N PHE A 55 1.88 -0.68 -12.88
CA PHE A 55 1.11 -1.92 -12.69
C PHE A 55 -0.21 -1.99 -13.47
N SER A 56 -0.62 -0.92 -14.14
CA SER A 56 -1.72 -0.97 -15.11
C SER A 56 -1.33 -1.70 -16.39
N ASP A 57 -0.04 -1.81 -16.70
CA ASP A 57 0.46 -2.66 -17.77
C ASP A 57 0.46 -4.14 -17.31
N PRO A 58 -0.22 -5.05 -18.04
CA PRO A 58 -0.29 -6.46 -17.67
C PRO A 58 1.08 -7.17 -17.64
N SER A 59 2.03 -6.74 -18.46
CA SER A 59 3.38 -7.33 -18.49
C SER A 59 4.18 -6.88 -17.27
N PHE A 60 4.11 -5.60 -16.92
CA PHE A 60 4.72 -5.07 -15.70
C PHE A 60 4.17 -5.78 -14.45
N PHE A 61 2.84 -5.90 -14.33
CA PHE A 61 2.23 -6.65 -13.23
C PHE A 61 2.61 -8.14 -13.23
N HIS A 62 2.87 -8.74 -14.39
CA HIS A 62 3.33 -10.12 -14.47
C HIS A 62 4.78 -10.29 -14.00
N GLU A 63 5.66 -9.38 -14.40
CA GLU A 63 7.10 -9.41 -14.10
C GLU A 63 7.41 -9.01 -12.65
N HIS A 64 6.71 -7.98 -12.14
CA HIS A 64 6.92 -7.45 -10.79
C HIS A 64 5.95 -8.11 -9.81
N LYS A 65 6.49 -8.97 -8.93
CA LYS A 65 5.66 -9.85 -8.09
C LYS A 65 5.69 -9.50 -6.61
N THR A 66 6.69 -8.77 -6.15
CA THR A 66 6.96 -8.59 -4.73
C THR A 66 7.22 -7.13 -4.36
N ILE A 67 6.96 -6.82 -3.10
CA ILE A 67 7.30 -5.55 -2.45
C ILE A 67 8.19 -5.90 -1.25
N SER A 68 9.29 -5.18 -1.06
CA SER A 68 10.11 -5.28 0.14
C SER A 68 9.92 -4.03 0.99
N VAL A 69 9.63 -4.22 2.27
CA VAL A 69 9.62 -3.13 3.27
C VAL A 69 10.71 -3.43 4.29
N GLU A 70 11.59 -2.46 4.53
CA GLU A 70 12.71 -2.62 5.44
C GLU A 70 12.60 -1.62 6.59
N THR A 71 12.64 -2.15 7.80
CA THR A 71 12.85 -1.38 9.03
C THR A 71 14.28 -1.54 9.50
N VAL A 72 14.65 -0.85 10.58
CA VAL A 72 15.98 -0.97 11.19
C VAL A 72 16.29 -2.42 11.56
N ASP A 73 15.29 -3.16 12.06
CA ASP A 73 15.48 -4.49 12.63
C ASP A 73 14.96 -5.61 11.72
N THR A 74 14.11 -5.33 10.73
CA THR A 74 13.35 -6.37 10.03
C THR A 74 13.14 -6.06 8.55
N GLN A 75 13.25 -7.08 7.70
CA GLN A 75 12.82 -7.05 6.30
C GLN A 75 11.54 -7.86 6.13
N TYR A 76 10.53 -7.25 5.50
CA TYR A 76 9.25 -7.86 5.17
C TYR A 76 9.14 -8.01 3.65
N GLU A 77 8.88 -9.23 3.17
CA GLU A 77 8.60 -9.49 1.76
C GLU A 77 7.10 -9.73 1.59
N TYR A 78 6.45 -8.97 0.70
CA TYR A 78 5.05 -9.10 0.35
C TYR A 78 4.90 -9.57 -1.10
N GLU A 79 3.90 -10.38 -1.39
CA GLU A 79 3.50 -10.81 -2.74
C GLU A 79 2.28 -10.03 -3.22
N ILE A 80 2.42 -9.40 -4.38
CA ILE A 80 1.38 -8.57 -4.99
C ILE A 80 0.20 -9.43 -5.45
N MET A 81 -0.99 -9.02 -5.02
CA MET A 81 -2.28 -9.65 -5.35
C MET A 81 -3.08 -8.81 -6.35
N ALA A 82 -3.10 -7.49 -6.19
CA ALA A 82 -3.94 -6.62 -6.99
C ALA A 82 -3.30 -5.27 -7.22
N ALA A 83 -3.59 -4.66 -8.37
CA ALA A 83 -3.20 -3.30 -8.71
C ALA A 83 -4.32 -2.64 -9.51
N HIS A 84 -4.84 -1.51 -9.05
CA HIS A 84 -6.04 -0.92 -9.62
C HIS A 84 -6.24 0.56 -9.26
N LEU A 85 -7.09 1.23 -10.05
CA LEU A 85 -7.60 2.55 -9.70
C LEU A 85 -8.65 2.43 -8.59
N TYR A 86 -8.67 3.43 -7.72
CA TYR A 86 -9.64 3.59 -6.65
C TYR A 86 -10.05 5.06 -6.56
N THR A 87 -11.20 5.34 -5.94
CA THR A 87 -11.65 6.72 -5.67
C THR A 87 -10.75 7.41 -4.65
N ASP A 88 -11.01 8.68 -4.37
CA ASP A 88 -10.35 9.44 -3.30
C ASP A 88 -10.86 9.08 -1.89
N ASP A 89 -11.86 8.19 -1.80
CA ASP A 89 -12.42 7.68 -0.55
C ASP A 89 -11.33 7.14 0.39
N HIS A 90 -11.53 7.35 1.70
CA HIS A 90 -10.60 6.91 2.71
C HIS A 90 -10.66 5.40 2.92
N LEU A 91 -9.77 4.64 2.27
CA LEU A 91 -9.70 3.17 2.28
C LEU A 91 -9.92 2.55 3.67
N PHE A 92 -9.21 3.06 4.69
CA PHE A 92 -9.30 2.52 6.05
C PHE A 92 -10.72 2.63 6.61
N SER A 93 -11.40 3.75 6.36
CA SER A 93 -12.75 4.02 6.87
C SER A 93 -13.80 3.31 6.03
N THR A 94 -13.67 3.33 4.71
CA THR A 94 -14.61 2.71 3.77
C THR A 94 -14.74 1.21 3.99
N PHE A 95 -13.63 0.54 4.32
CA PHE A 95 -13.60 -0.91 4.53
C PHE A 95 -13.47 -1.31 6.00
N GLU A 96 -13.49 -0.37 6.94
CA GLU A 96 -13.30 -0.63 8.37
C GLU A 96 -12.05 -1.49 8.67
N LEU A 97 -10.92 -1.13 8.05
CA LEU A 97 -9.70 -1.95 8.04
C LEU A 97 -9.04 -2.13 9.42
N GLY A 98 -9.49 -1.38 10.43
CA GLY A 98 -9.08 -1.56 11.83
C GLY A 98 -9.64 -2.82 12.50
N ASN A 99 -10.51 -3.59 11.83
CA ASN A 99 -11.03 -4.84 12.36
C ASN A 99 -11.00 -5.98 11.33
N GLN A 100 -10.98 -7.23 11.83
CA GLN A 100 -10.83 -8.43 11.00
C GLN A 100 -11.97 -8.62 10.00
N ALA A 101 -13.21 -8.25 10.35
CA ALA A 101 -14.34 -8.36 9.45
C ALA A 101 -14.23 -7.40 8.26
N GLY A 102 -13.75 -6.17 8.51
CA GLY A 102 -13.46 -5.18 7.48
C GLY A 102 -12.39 -5.66 6.50
N VAL A 103 -11.28 -6.20 7.03
CA VAL A 103 -10.21 -6.81 6.21
C VAL A 103 -10.75 -7.97 5.37
N HIS A 104 -11.57 -8.86 5.95
CA HIS A 104 -12.18 -9.96 5.20
C HIS A 104 -13.09 -9.44 4.08
N HIS A 105 -13.90 -8.42 4.36
CA HIS A 105 -14.77 -7.81 3.36
C HIS A 105 -13.94 -7.20 2.22
N TYR A 106 -12.90 -6.43 2.56
CA TYR A 106 -11.98 -5.84 1.59
C TYR A 106 -11.37 -6.89 0.67
N LEU A 107 -10.84 -7.99 1.22
CA LEU A 107 -10.21 -9.07 0.45
C LEU A 107 -11.22 -9.83 -0.42
N ALA A 108 -12.42 -10.11 0.10
CA ALA A 108 -13.47 -10.83 -0.62
C ALA A 108 -13.92 -10.10 -1.90
N THR A 109 -13.81 -8.77 -1.90
CA THR A 109 -14.23 -7.90 -3.00
C THR A 109 -13.06 -7.34 -3.81
N LEU A 110 -11.81 -7.68 -3.44
CA LEU A 110 -10.59 -7.14 -4.06
C LEU A 110 -10.46 -7.50 -5.53
N GLN A 111 -10.68 -8.77 -5.88
CA GLN A 111 -10.59 -9.23 -7.26
C GLN A 111 -11.61 -8.52 -8.15
N GLU A 112 -12.87 -8.45 -7.70
CA GLU A 112 -13.94 -7.80 -8.44
C GLU A 112 -13.62 -6.31 -8.67
N ARG A 113 -13.24 -5.59 -7.61
CA ARG A 113 -12.85 -4.17 -7.72
C ARG A 113 -11.70 -3.97 -8.69
N ALA A 114 -10.64 -4.77 -8.55
CA ALA A 114 -9.45 -4.62 -9.37
C ALA A 114 -9.75 -4.82 -10.86
N LEU A 115 -10.56 -5.83 -11.20
CA LEU A 115 -10.93 -6.10 -12.60
C LEU A 115 -11.95 -5.10 -13.13
N ALA A 116 -12.90 -4.65 -12.31
CA ALA A 116 -13.94 -3.69 -12.71
C ALA A 116 -13.36 -2.32 -13.09
N SER A 117 -12.24 -1.92 -12.48
CA SER A 117 -11.53 -0.67 -12.81
C SER A 117 -10.47 -0.86 -13.91
N GLY A 118 -10.44 -2.00 -14.61
CA GLY A 118 -9.44 -2.30 -15.63
C GLY A 118 -8.02 -2.57 -15.10
N GLY A 119 -7.89 -2.86 -13.80
CA GLY A 119 -6.64 -3.24 -13.17
C GLY A 119 -6.32 -4.73 -13.31
N ALA A 120 -5.37 -5.19 -12.49
CA ALA A 120 -4.87 -6.55 -12.51
C ALA A 120 -5.07 -7.26 -11.17
N TYR A 121 -5.27 -8.58 -11.25
CA TYR A 121 -5.39 -9.45 -10.08
C TYR A 121 -4.64 -10.76 -10.28
N ARG A 122 -3.99 -11.24 -9.22
CA ARG A 122 -3.31 -12.52 -9.13
C ARG A 122 -3.83 -13.27 -7.90
N SER A 123 -4.37 -14.46 -8.13
CA SER A 123 -4.79 -15.34 -7.04
C SER A 123 -3.59 -15.89 -6.29
N LEU A 124 -3.57 -15.69 -4.97
CA LEU A 124 -2.62 -16.27 -4.04
C LEU A 124 -3.39 -17.05 -2.96
N PRO A 125 -2.83 -18.12 -2.39
CA PRO A 125 -3.43 -18.77 -1.22
C PRO A 125 -3.46 -17.78 -0.05
N VAL A 126 -4.62 -17.57 0.55
CA VAL A 126 -4.80 -16.62 1.66
C VAL A 126 -5.44 -17.32 2.86
N GLU A 127 -4.73 -17.32 3.99
CA GLU A 127 -5.26 -17.62 5.31
C GLU A 127 -5.71 -16.31 5.97
N LYS A 128 -6.93 -15.85 5.65
CA LYS A 128 -7.50 -14.54 6.04
C LYS A 128 -7.45 -14.19 7.54
N ASP A 129 -7.20 -15.16 8.41
CA ASP A 129 -7.14 -15.00 9.87
C ASP A 129 -5.71 -14.98 10.43
N LYS A 130 -4.71 -15.23 9.58
CA LYS A 130 -3.29 -15.31 9.95
C LYS A 130 -2.40 -14.44 9.09
N ASP A 131 -2.76 -14.28 7.82
CA ASP A 131 -2.01 -13.46 6.89
C ASP A 131 -2.15 -11.98 7.23
N ARG A 132 -1.05 -11.25 7.00
CA ARG A 132 -1.01 -9.80 7.06
C ARG A 132 -0.92 -9.23 5.66
N PHE A 133 -1.46 -8.03 5.47
CA PHE A 133 -1.55 -7.40 4.16
C PHE A 133 -0.91 -6.01 4.16
N LEU A 134 -0.53 -5.57 2.97
CA LEU A 134 0.00 -4.25 2.71
C LEU A 134 -0.83 -3.62 1.59
N ILE A 135 -1.17 -2.35 1.78
CA ILE A 135 -1.70 -1.49 0.72
C ILE A 135 -0.68 -0.38 0.48
N LEU A 136 -0.25 -0.22 -0.77
CA LEU A 136 0.38 1.00 -1.24
C LEU A 136 -0.67 1.81 -1.97
N SER A 137 -0.90 3.05 -1.55
CA SER A 137 -1.87 3.94 -2.18
C SER A 137 -1.23 5.25 -2.55
N THR A 138 -1.45 5.73 -3.76
CA THR A 138 -1.11 7.12 -4.06
C THR A 138 -2.02 8.05 -3.25
N CYS A 139 -1.46 9.17 -2.79
CA CYS A 139 -2.20 10.32 -2.31
C CYS A 139 -2.11 11.40 -3.38
N ASP A 140 -3.24 11.79 -3.96
CA ASP A 140 -3.29 12.96 -4.81
C ASP A 140 -3.97 14.09 -4.02
N ALA A 141 -3.19 15.09 -3.63
CA ALA A 141 -3.66 16.13 -2.70
C ALA A 141 -4.41 17.27 -3.39
N VAL A 142 -4.49 17.31 -4.74
CA VAL A 142 -4.86 18.57 -5.41
C VAL A 142 -5.81 18.46 -6.60
N ASN A 143 -5.80 17.43 -7.47
CA ASN A 143 -6.53 17.57 -8.74
C ASN A 143 -7.06 16.29 -9.42
N ASN A 144 -7.07 15.13 -8.77
CA ASN A 144 -7.56 13.91 -9.41
C ASN A 144 -8.31 13.03 -8.41
N ASP A 145 -9.59 12.75 -8.68
CA ASP A 145 -10.48 11.94 -7.84
C ASP A 145 -10.10 10.44 -7.82
N GLN A 146 -8.87 10.11 -8.22
CA GLN A 146 -8.40 8.75 -8.45
C GLN A 146 -7.04 8.51 -7.81
N ARG A 147 -6.98 7.46 -6.99
CA ARG A 147 -5.77 6.90 -6.40
C ARG A 147 -5.39 5.62 -7.15
N TYR A 148 -4.10 5.32 -7.19
CA TYR A 148 -3.63 4.01 -7.62
C TYR A 148 -3.27 3.17 -6.40
N VAL A 149 -3.84 1.96 -6.33
CA VAL A 149 -3.80 1.09 -5.15
C VAL A 149 -3.20 -0.26 -5.53
N VAL A 150 -2.14 -0.65 -4.82
CA VAL A 150 -1.52 -1.96 -4.91
C VAL A 150 -1.71 -2.71 -3.59
N THR A 151 -2.30 -3.89 -3.64
CA THR A 151 -2.53 -4.75 -2.48
C THR A 151 -1.62 -5.96 -2.55
N ALA A 152 -0.95 -6.28 -1.44
CA ALA A 152 -0.05 -7.41 -1.33
C ALA A 152 -0.24 -8.19 -0.02
N ARG A 153 0.04 -9.49 -0.05
CA ARG A 153 0.02 -10.39 1.12
C ARG A 153 1.44 -10.58 1.64
N LEU A 154 1.64 -10.54 2.95
CA LEU A 154 2.92 -10.88 3.55
C LEU A 154 3.29 -12.32 3.16
N LYS A 155 4.56 -12.52 2.79
CA LYS A 155 5.12 -13.81 2.39
C LYS A 155 6.19 -14.26 3.38
N ASP A 156 7.09 -13.35 3.76
CA ASP A 156 8.22 -13.70 4.62
C ASP A 156 8.65 -12.51 5.49
N VAL A 157 9.25 -12.83 6.64
CA VAL A 157 9.79 -11.86 7.59
C VAL A 157 11.19 -12.32 7.99
N LYS A 158 12.19 -11.47 7.79
CA LYS A 158 13.59 -11.73 8.15
C LYS A 158 14.06 -10.70 9.14
N GLU A 159 14.40 -11.13 10.35
CA GLU A 159 15.09 -10.30 11.33
C GLU A 159 16.52 -10.03 10.85
N ARG A 160 16.95 -8.78 10.94
CA ARG A 160 18.33 -8.38 10.68
C ARG A 160 19.15 -8.66 11.95
N SER A 161 20.13 -9.55 11.84
CA SER A 161 21.12 -9.74 12.90
C SER A 161 21.89 -8.44 13.11
N LYS A 162 22.00 -8.00 14.36
CA LYS A 162 22.87 -6.88 14.78
C LYS A 162 24.34 -7.31 14.76
N ASP A 163 24.87 -7.66 13.60
CA ASP A 163 26.30 -7.91 13.39
C ASP A 163 26.66 -7.39 11.99
N ASP A 164 27.01 -6.10 11.93
CA ASP A 164 27.99 -5.50 11.00
C ASP A 164 28.44 -4.13 11.53
#